data_AF-A0A963EX08-F1
#
_entry.id   AF-A0A963EX08-F1
#
_cell.length_a   1.000
_cell.length_b   1.000
_cell.length_c   1.000
_cell.angle_alpha   90.00
_cell.angle_beta   90.00
_cell.angle_gamma   90.00
#
_symmetry.space_group_name_H-M   'P 1'
#
loop_
_entity.id
_entity.type
_entity.pdbx_description
1 polymer ?
#
loop_
_entity_poly.entity_id
_entity_poly.type
_entity_poly.pdbx_seq_one_letter_code
_entity_poly.pdbx_strand_id
1 'polypeptide(L)'
;MDEFQGFPGQCLPFLAQLNANNHREWFNQRKAAYETLIREPALTFINDVAPLLSKISPHFDAIAKKSGGSLMRVYRDTRYSKDKTPYKTNIGIQFRHRFGKDV
;
A
#
# COMPACT_ATOMS: atom_id res chain seq x y z
N MET A 1 -18.98 -1.78 6.65
CA MET A 1 -17.57 -1.80 6.22
C MET A 1 -17.07 -3.18 6.52
N ASP A 2 -16.41 -3.82 5.57
CA ASP A 2 -15.85 -5.16 5.78
C ASP A 2 -14.71 -5.05 6.81
N GLU A 3 -14.65 -6.02 7.72
CA GLU A 3 -13.60 -6.15 8.73
C GLU A 3 -12.34 -6.77 8.09
N PHE A 4 -11.17 -6.37 8.56
CA PHE A 4 -9.88 -6.89 8.10
C PHE A 4 -9.68 -8.33 8.58
N GLN A 5 -9.92 -9.27 7.66
CA GLN A 5 -9.71 -10.71 7.90
C GLN A 5 -8.28 -11.17 7.59
N GLY A 6 -7.35 -10.25 7.36
CA GLY A 6 -6.00 -10.54 6.89
C GLY A 6 -5.78 -10.29 5.41
N PHE A 7 -4.54 -10.42 4.97
CA PHE A 7 -4.20 -10.41 3.55
C PHE A 7 -4.51 -11.77 2.93
N PRO A 8 -5.06 -11.83 1.70
CA PRO A 8 -5.33 -13.09 1.03
C PRO A 8 -4.02 -13.84 0.77
N GLY A 9 -4.08 -15.18 0.77
CA GLY A 9 -2.88 -16.02 0.57
C GLY A 9 -2.15 -15.76 -0.76
N GLN A 10 -2.83 -15.19 -1.75
CA GLN A 10 -2.25 -14.82 -3.05
C GLN A 10 -1.48 -13.48 -3.03
N CYS A 11 -1.49 -12.73 -1.91
CA CYS A 11 -0.78 -11.46 -1.78
C CYS A 11 0.74 -11.61 -2.00
N LEU A 12 1.39 -12.51 -1.25
CA LEU A 12 2.83 -12.74 -1.40
C LEU A 12 3.20 -13.34 -2.78
N PRO A 13 2.47 -14.36 -3.30
CA PRO A 13 2.66 -14.82 -4.68
C PRO A 13 2.54 -13.71 -5.73
N PHE A 14 1.56 -12.82 -5.60
CA PHE A 14 1.41 -11.68 -6.52
C PHE A 14 2.63 -10.75 -6.49
N LEU A 15 3.11 -10.41 -5.29
CA LEU A 15 4.30 -9.55 -5.14
C LEU A 15 5.57 -10.20 -5.69
N ALA A 16 5.71 -11.53 -5.54
CA ALA A 16 6.80 -12.28 -6.15
C ALA A 16 6.74 -12.25 -7.69
N GLN A 17 5.54 -12.41 -8.27
CA GLN A 17 5.35 -12.29 -9.71
C GLN A 17 5.61 -10.86 -10.20
N LEU A 18 5.18 -9.85 -9.46
CA LEU A 18 5.48 -8.44 -9.76
C LEU A 18 6.98 -8.17 -9.72
N ASN A 19 7.70 -8.76 -8.77
CA ASN A 19 9.16 -8.66 -8.71
C ASN A 19 9.83 -9.25 -9.95
N ALA A 20 9.38 -10.43 -10.38
CA ALA A 20 9.91 -11.10 -11.58
C ALA A 20 9.55 -10.37 -12.89
N ASN A 21 8.41 -9.67 -12.93
CA ASN A 21 7.87 -9.02 -14.13
C ASN A 21 7.63 -7.52 -13.91
N ASN A 22 8.62 -6.82 -13.33
CA ASN A 22 8.46 -5.43 -12.91
C ASN A 22 8.54 -4.45 -14.11
N HIS A 23 7.53 -4.48 -14.96
CA HIS A 23 7.37 -3.58 -16.10
C HIS A 23 5.88 -3.25 -16.33
N ARG A 24 5.64 -2.12 -17.01
CA ARG A 24 4.32 -1.48 -17.08
C ARG A 24 3.25 -2.33 -17.75
N GLU A 25 3.61 -3.02 -18.83
CA GLU A 25 2.67 -3.87 -19.58
C GLU A 25 2.10 -5.00 -18.72
N TRP A 26 2.98 -5.75 -18.03
CA TRP A 26 2.58 -6.86 -17.17
C TRP A 26 1.68 -6.40 -16.02
N PHE A 27 2.04 -5.26 -15.40
CA PHE A 27 1.25 -4.68 -14.32
C PHE A 27 -0.13 -4.22 -14.80
N ASN A 28 -0.21 -3.56 -15.95
CA ASN A 28 -1.48 -3.07 -16.48
C ASN A 28 -2.48 -4.21 -16.72
N GLN A 29 -2.02 -5.34 -17.27
CA GLN A 29 -2.86 -6.53 -17.47
C GLN A 29 -3.35 -7.15 -16.16
N ARG A 30 -2.64 -6.93 -15.04
CA ARG A 30 -2.94 -7.49 -13.72
C ARG A 30 -3.37 -6.45 -12.71
N LYS A 31 -3.71 -5.24 -13.17
CA LYS A 31 -4.09 -4.13 -12.29
C LYS A 31 -5.30 -4.48 -11.43
N ALA A 32 -6.28 -5.18 -11.99
CA ALA A 32 -7.44 -5.64 -11.23
C ALA A 32 -7.04 -6.58 -10.08
N ALA A 33 -6.16 -7.55 -10.33
CA ALA A 33 -5.62 -8.42 -9.29
C ALA A 33 -4.80 -7.63 -8.24
N TYR A 34 -4.08 -6.59 -8.63
CA TYR A 34 -3.42 -5.70 -7.67
C TYR A 34 -4.45 -4.97 -6.78
N GLU A 35 -5.56 -4.47 -7.35
CA GLU A 35 -6.61 -3.82 -6.54
C GLU A 35 -7.15 -4.78 -5.49
N THR A 36 -7.51 -6.00 -5.87
CA THR A 36 -8.19 -6.96 -4.98
C THR A 36 -7.25 -7.66 -4.00
N LEU A 37 -6.05 -8.06 -4.44
CA LEU A 37 -5.12 -8.84 -3.62
C LEU A 37 -4.27 -7.97 -2.68
N ILE A 38 -4.01 -6.72 -3.07
CA ILE A 38 -3.06 -5.85 -2.40
C ILE A 38 -3.75 -4.60 -1.86
N ARG A 39 -4.41 -3.82 -2.73
CA ARG A 39 -4.88 -2.48 -2.33
C ARG A 39 -6.07 -2.55 -1.39
N GLU A 40 -7.10 -3.31 -1.72
CA GLU A 40 -8.33 -3.41 -0.94
C GLU A 40 -8.04 -3.93 0.48
N PRO A 41 -7.35 -5.07 0.68
CA PRO A 41 -7.00 -5.54 2.02
C PRO A 41 -6.16 -4.54 2.82
N ALA A 42 -5.24 -3.83 2.18
CA ALA A 42 -4.44 -2.80 2.84
C ALA A 42 -5.28 -1.58 3.28
N LEU A 43 -6.28 -1.19 2.49
CA LEU A 43 -7.21 -0.11 2.85
C LEU A 43 -8.13 -0.55 4.01
N THR A 44 -8.62 -1.78 3.98
CA THR A 44 -9.41 -2.37 5.06
C THR A 44 -8.60 -2.41 6.36
N PHE A 45 -7.35 -2.86 6.30
CA PHE A 45 -6.43 -2.82 7.45
C PHE A 45 -6.27 -1.42 8.03
N ILE A 46 -6.04 -0.41 7.18
CA ILE A 46 -5.88 0.99 7.63
C ILE A 46 -7.16 1.49 8.31
N ASN A 47 -8.34 1.18 7.74
CA ASN A 47 -9.62 1.57 8.32
C ASN A 47 -9.82 0.97 9.72
N ASP A 48 -9.49 -0.31 9.90
CA ASP A 48 -9.68 -0.99 11.18
C ASP A 48 -8.64 -0.59 12.22
N VAL A 49 -7.43 -0.26 11.79
CA VAL A 49 -6.40 0.28 12.69
C VAL A 49 -6.75 1.70 13.15
N ALA A 50 -7.46 2.51 12.35
CA ALA A 50 -7.74 3.91 12.68
C ALA A 50 -8.38 4.14 14.06
N PRO A 51 -9.49 3.48 14.44
CA PRO A 51 -10.06 3.65 15.77
C PRO A 51 -9.17 3.11 16.90
N LEU A 52 -8.37 2.07 16.64
CA LEU A 52 -7.43 1.52 17.62
C LEU A 52 -6.26 2.49 17.86
N LEU A 53 -5.72 3.06 16.79
CA LEU A 53 -4.62 4.02 16.84
C LEU A 53 -5.02 5.29 17.57
N SER A 54 -6.25 5.78 17.35
CA SER A 54 -6.78 6.96 18.05
C SER A 54 -6.84 6.77 19.57
N LYS A 55 -7.07 5.54 20.05
CA LYS A 55 -7.02 5.20 21.49
C LYS A 55 -5.60 5.24 22.06
N ILE A 56 -4.59 4.93 21.24
CA ILE A 56 -3.17 4.98 21.65
C ILE A 56 -2.68 6.43 21.65
N SER A 57 -2.99 7.17 20.59
CA SER A 57 -2.68 8.59 20.48
C SER A 57 -3.57 9.27 19.45
N PRO A 58 -4.25 10.38 19.80
CA PRO A 58 -5.07 11.14 18.86
C PRO A 58 -4.22 12.00 17.90
N HIS A 59 -2.90 11.81 17.86
CA HIS A 59 -2.00 12.61 17.02
C HIS A 59 -1.49 11.86 15.80
N PHE A 60 -1.76 10.56 15.67
CA PHE A 60 -1.42 9.79 14.49
C PHE A 60 -2.65 9.57 13.61
N ASP A 61 -2.50 9.89 12.33
CA ASP A 61 -3.55 9.75 11.34
C ASP A 61 -3.41 8.43 10.56
N ALA A 62 -4.49 7.65 10.58
CA ALA A 62 -4.69 6.47 9.75
C ALA A 62 -5.78 6.76 8.72
N ILE A 63 -5.36 7.01 7.47
CA ILE A 63 -6.23 7.50 6.39
C ILE A 63 -6.22 6.48 5.25
N ALA A 64 -7.30 5.71 5.09
CA ALA A 64 -7.43 4.74 4.02
C ALA A 64 -7.79 5.43 2.69
N LYS A 65 -6.77 5.90 1.97
CA LYS A 65 -6.93 6.47 0.61
C LYS A 65 -5.94 5.82 -0.35
N LYS A 66 -6.35 5.67 -1.61
CA LYS A 66 -5.50 5.14 -2.69
C LYS A 66 -4.29 6.02 -3.00
N SER A 67 -4.38 7.32 -2.68
CA SER A 67 -3.34 8.32 -2.85
C SER A 67 -3.48 9.39 -1.76
N GLY A 68 -2.35 9.89 -1.24
CA GLY A 68 -2.34 10.93 -0.19
C GLY A 68 -2.91 10.48 1.16
N GLY A 69 -2.99 9.18 1.41
CA GLY A 69 -3.35 8.60 2.71
C GLY A 69 -2.19 7.81 3.31
N SER A 70 -2.52 6.97 4.28
CA SER A 70 -1.55 6.09 4.95
C SER A 70 -1.03 4.98 4.05
N LEU A 71 -1.73 4.63 2.97
CA LEU A 71 -1.24 3.68 1.98
C LEU A 71 -0.26 4.38 1.02
N MET A 72 0.96 3.87 0.94
CA MET A 72 1.95 4.36 -0.02
C MET A 72 1.58 3.97 -1.46
N ARG A 73 1.95 4.82 -2.42
CA ARG A 73 1.81 4.50 -3.84
C ARG A 73 2.65 3.28 -4.23
N VAL A 74 2.11 2.47 -5.15
CA VAL A 74 2.81 1.31 -5.74
C VAL A 74 4.01 1.72 -6.59
N TYR A 75 3.98 2.94 -7.16
CA TYR A 75 5.06 3.40 -8.03
C TYR A 75 6.32 3.76 -7.24
N ARG A 76 7.47 3.34 -7.74
CA ARG A 76 8.78 3.77 -7.24
C ARG A 76 9.10 5.18 -7.73
N ASP A 77 9.90 5.90 -6.95
CA ASP A 77 10.66 7.04 -7.48
C ASP A 77 11.98 6.50 -7.99
N THR A 78 12.21 6.59 -9.30
CA THR A 78 13.40 6.03 -9.96
C THR A 78 14.31 7.11 -10.53
N ARG A 79 14.01 8.41 -10.30
CA ARG A 79 14.77 9.53 -10.90
C ARG A 79 16.26 9.41 -10.65
N TYR A 80 16.64 9.13 -9.40
CA TYR A 80 18.04 9.00 -8.96
C TYR A 80 18.53 7.57 -8.78
N SER A 81 17.67 6.56 -9.05
CA SER A 81 18.02 5.15 -8.87
C SER A 81 18.71 4.59 -10.12
N LYS A 82 19.74 3.74 -9.94
CA LYS A 82 20.31 2.93 -11.04
C LYS A 82 19.31 1.88 -11.52
N ASP A 83 18.58 1.27 -10.59
CA ASP A 83 17.46 0.38 -10.86
C ASP A 83 16.23 1.20 -11.27
N LYS A 84 15.74 0.98 -12.49
CA LYS A 84 14.60 1.70 -13.09
C LYS A 84 13.28 0.93 -13.01
N THR A 85 13.20 -0.13 -12.21
CA THR A 85 11.93 -0.86 -12.04
C THR A 85 10.82 0.08 -11.52
N PRO A 86 9.65 0.14 -12.19
CA PRO A 86 8.62 1.15 -11.94
C PRO A 86 7.79 0.89 -10.68
N TYR A 87 7.70 -0.35 -10.18
CA TYR A 87 6.80 -0.72 -9.09
C TYR A 87 7.53 -1.21 -7.84
N LYS A 88 6.95 -0.92 -6.68
CA LYS A 88 7.32 -1.50 -5.40
C LYS A 88 6.84 -2.95 -5.34
N THR A 89 7.64 -3.80 -4.72
CA THR A 89 7.37 -5.24 -4.55
C THR A 89 6.97 -5.58 -3.11
N ASN A 90 6.58 -4.56 -2.36
CA ASN A 90 6.12 -4.63 -0.98
C ASN A 90 4.91 -3.70 -0.77
N ILE A 91 4.16 -3.94 0.29
CA ILE A 91 3.10 -3.05 0.76
C ILE A 91 3.72 -2.05 1.75
N GLY A 92 3.57 -0.76 1.48
CA GLY A 92 4.02 0.30 2.38
C GLY A 92 2.84 1.00 3.02
N ILE A 93 2.80 1.04 4.36
CA ILE A 93 1.78 1.77 5.14
C ILE A 93 2.50 2.67 6.14
N GLN A 94 2.05 3.91 6.25
CA GLN A 94 2.59 4.89 7.20
C GLN A 94 1.44 5.60 7.92
N PHE A 95 1.49 5.59 9.25
CA PHE A 95 0.63 6.44 10.07
C PHE A 95 1.42 7.68 10.48
N ARG A 96 0.98 8.84 10.01
CA ARG A 96 1.73 10.07 10.17
C ARG A 96 1.28 10.81 11.41
N HIS A 97 2.23 11.36 12.14
CA HIS A 97 1.88 12.34 13.16
C HIS A 97 1.30 13.58 12.48
N ARG A 98 0.27 14.21 13.04
CA ARG A 98 -0.38 15.42 12.50
C ARG A 98 0.56 16.63 12.31
N PHE A 99 1.74 16.60 12.93
CA PHE A 99 2.79 17.61 12.78
C PHE A 99 3.93 17.16 11.86
N GLY A 100 3.89 15.93 11.37
CA GLY A 100 4.85 15.42 10.39
C GLY A 100 4.65 16.14 9.08
N LYS A 101 5.69 16.85 8.62
CA LYS A 101 5.70 17.48 7.30
C LYS A 101 5.92 16.41 6.22
N ASP A 102 5.31 16.61 5.06
CA ASP A 102 5.79 15.96 3.83
C ASP A 102 7.22 16.43 3.60
N VAL A 103 8.18 15.50 3.67
CA VAL A 103 9.58 15.71 3.27
C VAL A 103 9.80 15.00 1.94
#